data_AF-A0A1I7B8J7-F1
#
_entry.id   AF-A0A1I7B8J7-F1
#
_cell.length_a   1.000
_cell.length_b   1.000
_cell.length_c   1.000
_cell.angle_alpha   90.00
_cell.angle_beta   90.00
_cell.angle_gamma   90.00
#
_symmetry.space_group_name_H-M   'P 1'
#
loop_
_entity.id
_entity.type
_entity.pdbx_description
1 polymer ?
#
loop_
_entity_poly.entity_id
_entity_poly.type
_entity_poly.pdbx_seq_one_letter_code
_entity_poly.pdbx_strand_id
1 'polypeptide(L)'
;MNTQTQNQPDTTHVVARSESPIEGYNFAYLDEQTKRMIRRALLKAIAIPGHQIPFGSREMPMAYGWGTGGIQVTTAIIGRDDIVKVIDQGSDQTTNAVNIRRFFSRTTGVRTTSKTSEATIVQTRHRVPETPLTEQQVIVYQVPSPEPLYDLEPRLIACRKLHALAEYGLMNVKLYEDIVRYGTIATGANYPVIVNNRYLTAPSPIPKFDNPKLHMNPALQLFGAGRERKIYAIPPYTEVRSLDFEDFPFAVERWDHACELCGSNDSYLDEMILDDKGTRMFVCSDSEYCEEQRDKAPGDKATQEAQAAASREAKNAGDHE
;
A
#
# COMPACT_ATOMS: atom_id res chain seq x y z
N MET A 1 -41.18 28.29 -9.54
CA MET A 1 -41.07 27.40 -8.36
C MET A 1 -40.16 26.25 -8.73
N ASN A 2 -38.86 26.45 -8.63
CA ASN A 2 -37.84 25.41 -8.82
C ASN A 2 -37.04 25.35 -7.52
N THR A 3 -37.27 24.30 -6.73
CA THR A 3 -36.52 23.99 -5.52
C THR A 3 -35.19 23.36 -5.91
N GLN A 4 -34.11 24.11 -5.73
CA GLN A 4 -32.74 23.61 -5.75
C GLN A 4 -32.50 22.82 -4.45
N THR A 5 -32.37 21.50 -4.56
CA THR A 5 -31.81 20.67 -3.49
C THR A 5 -30.29 20.83 -3.50
N GLN A 6 -29.76 21.54 -2.51
CA GLN A 6 -28.34 21.62 -2.22
C GLN A 6 -27.87 20.29 -1.63
N ASN A 7 -26.98 19.59 -2.33
CA ASN A 7 -26.20 18.49 -1.77
C ASN A 7 -25.07 19.08 -0.92
N GLN A 8 -25.17 18.96 0.39
CA GLN A 8 -24.03 19.12 1.30
C GLN A 8 -23.21 17.81 1.35
N PRO A 9 -21.87 17.87 1.38
CA PRO A 9 -21.05 16.69 1.62
C PRO A 9 -21.08 16.34 3.12
N ASP A 10 -21.57 15.15 3.43
CA ASP A 10 -21.64 14.59 4.78
C ASP A 10 -20.23 14.11 5.21
N THR A 11 -19.60 14.82 6.14
CA THR A 11 -18.27 14.55 6.71
C THR A 11 -18.32 13.63 7.93
N THR A 12 -19.17 12.60 7.88
CA THR A 12 -19.21 11.57 8.92
C THR A 12 -18.42 10.34 8.45
N HIS A 13 -17.44 9.90 9.25
CA HIS A 13 -16.72 8.65 9.04
C HIS A 13 -17.70 7.48 9.11
N VAL A 14 -18.24 7.09 7.94
CA VAL A 14 -19.15 5.97 7.84
C VAL A 14 -18.33 4.68 7.92
N VAL A 15 -18.37 4.03 9.09
CA VAL A 15 -18.19 2.58 9.15
C VAL A 15 -19.28 1.98 8.25
N ALA A 16 -18.92 1.61 7.02
CA ALA A 16 -19.87 1.08 6.06
C ALA A 16 -20.61 -0.11 6.68
N ARG A 17 -21.94 -0.02 6.80
CA ARG A 17 -22.79 -1.14 7.22
C ARG A 17 -22.47 -2.35 6.35
N SER A 18 -22.26 -3.51 6.97
CA SER A 18 -22.02 -4.77 6.28
C SER A 18 -23.15 -5.06 5.29
N GLU A 19 -22.88 -4.90 4.00
CA GLU A 19 -23.78 -5.43 2.97
C GLU A 19 -23.83 -6.95 3.10
N SER A 20 -25.03 -7.53 3.01
CA SER A 20 -25.17 -8.99 2.94
C SER A 20 -24.39 -9.50 1.73
N PRO A 21 -23.56 -10.54 1.87
CA PRO A 21 -22.78 -11.07 0.76
C PRO A 21 -23.67 -11.42 -0.43
N ILE A 22 -23.19 -11.19 -1.65
CA ILE A 22 -23.92 -11.56 -2.87
C ILE A 22 -24.19 -13.07 -2.84
N GLU A 23 -25.47 -13.45 -2.95
CA GLU A 23 -25.87 -14.85 -3.08
C GLU A 23 -25.34 -15.46 -4.38
N GLY A 24 -24.88 -16.71 -4.32
CA GLY A 24 -24.43 -17.47 -5.50
C GLY A 24 -22.91 -17.54 -5.71
N TYR A 25 -22.11 -16.80 -4.94
CA TYR A 25 -20.64 -16.97 -4.91
C TYR A 25 -20.17 -17.64 -3.62
N ASN A 26 -19.04 -18.34 -3.67
CA ASN A 26 -18.37 -18.80 -2.45
C ASN A 26 -17.90 -17.59 -1.63
N PHE A 27 -17.72 -17.76 -0.32
CA PHE A 27 -17.15 -16.72 0.54
C PHE A 27 -15.83 -16.22 -0.05
N ALA A 28 -15.66 -14.90 -0.18
CA ALA A 28 -14.51 -14.26 -0.81
C ALA A 28 -14.30 -14.63 -2.30
N TYR A 29 -15.36 -15.04 -3.01
CA TYR A 29 -15.39 -15.35 -4.45
C TYR A 29 -14.73 -16.68 -4.86
N LEU A 30 -13.47 -16.93 -4.51
CA LEU A 30 -12.75 -18.13 -4.98
C LEU A 30 -13.30 -19.43 -4.37
N ASP A 31 -13.26 -20.51 -5.15
CA ASP A 31 -13.54 -21.86 -4.65
C ASP A 31 -12.49 -22.35 -3.61
N GLU A 32 -12.86 -23.32 -2.79
CA GLU A 32 -11.99 -23.84 -1.73
C GLU A 32 -10.74 -24.56 -2.27
N GLN A 33 -10.79 -25.12 -3.48
CA GLN A 33 -9.63 -25.78 -4.09
C GLN A 33 -8.54 -24.74 -4.43
N THR A 34 -8.94 -23.61 -4.98
CA THR A 34 -8.07 -22.50 -5.38
C THR A 34 -7.48 -21.85 -4.12
N LYS A 35 -8.31 -21.59 -3.10
CA LYS A 35 -7.82 -21.11 -1.79
C LYS A 35 -6.82 -22.09 -1.17
N ARG A 36 -7.12 -23.39 -1.17
CA ARG A 36 -6.22 -24.42 -0.63
C ARG A 36 -4.88 -24.45 -1.37
N MET A 37 -4.87 -24.25 -2.68
CA MET A 37 -3.65 -24.15 -3.49
C MET A 37 -2.84 -22.89 -3.15
N ILE A 38 -3.49 -21.73 -3.10
CA ILE A 38 -2.85 -20.46 -2.73
C ILE A 38 -2.25 -20.55 -1.32
N ARG A 39 -3.00 -21.08 -0.34
CA ARG A 39 -2.52 -21.28 1.04
C ARG A 39 -1.26 -22.14 1.11
N ARG A 40 -1.17 -23.23 0.31
CA ARG A 40 0.07 -24.03 0.23
C ARG A 40 1.23 -23.24 -0.35
N ALA A 41 1.00 -22.43 -1.38
CA ALA A 41 2.03 -21.58 -1.97
C ALA A 41 2.49 -20.49 -0.98
N LEU A 42 1.56 -19.90 -0.22
CA LEU A 42 1.87 -18.93 0.84
C LEU A 42 2.72 -19.54 1.95
N LEU A 43 2.38 -20.74 2.44
CA LEU A 43 3.20 -21.42 3.43
C LEU A 43 4.64 -21.71 2.92
N LYS A 44 4.79 -22.03 1.63
CA LYS A 44 6.11 -22.18 1.01
C LYS A 44 6.85 -20.84 0.88
N ALA A 45 6.14 -19.78 0.53
CA ALA A 45 6.70 -18.43 0.42
C ALA A 45 7.20 -17.93 1.78
N ILE A 46 6.45 -18.17 2.85
CA ILE A 46 6.83 -17.82 4.22
C ILE A 46 8.08 -18.60 4.65
N ALA A 47 8.14 -19.90 4.34
CA ALA A 47 9.28 -20.75 4.69
C ALA A 47 10.54 -20.48 3.84
N ILE A 48 10.42 -19.75 2.73
CA ILE A 48 11.54 -19.41 1.83
C ILE A 48 11.47 -17.90 1.52
N PRO A 49 11.81 -17.04 2.51
CA PRO A 49 11.61 -15.59 2.39
C PRO A 49 12.23 -15.00 1.14
N GLY A 50 11.46 -14.19 0.41
CA GLY A 50 11.90 -13.55 -0.84
C GLY A 50 11.92 -14.45 -2.09
N HIS A 51 11.69 -15.75 -1.97
CA HIS A 51 11.62 -16.66 -3.13
C HIS A 51 10.25 -16.62 -3.82
N GLN A 52 10.26 -16.48 -5.15
CA GLN A 52 9.06 -16.43 -5.98
C GLN A 52 8.46 -17.83 -6.20
N ILE A 53 7.41 -18.17 -5.45
CA ILE A 53 6.68 -19.45 -5.55
C ILE A 53 5.66 -19.40 -6.70
N PRO A 54 5.73 -20.33 -7.68
CA PRO A 54 4.70 -20.45 -8.70
C PRO A 54 3.36 -20.89 -8.10
N PHE A 55 2.25 -20.30 -8.56
CA PHE A 55 0.91 -20.73 -8.16
C PHE A 55 -0.04 -20.72 -9.37
N GLY A 56 -1.10 -21.54 -9.31
CA GLY A 56 -2.11 -21.63 -10.37
C GLY A 56 -3.10 -20.47 -10.33
N SER A 57 -2.65 -19.24 -10.65
CA SER A 57 -3.51 -18.06 -10.71
C SER A 57 -4.74 -18.31 -11.59
N ARG A 58 -5.88 -17.78 -11.16
CA ARG A 58 -7.14 -17.80 -11.90
C ARG A 58 -7.48 -16.41 -12.41
N GLU A 59 -8.31 -16.37 -13.44
CA GLU A 59 -8.98 -15.15 -13.88
C GLU A 59 -9.86 -14.61 -12.74
N MET A 60 -9.85 -13.30 -12.56
CA MET A 60 -10.63 -12.59 -11.54
C MET A 60 -11.59 -11.62 -12.25
N PRO A 61 -12.64 -11.11 -11.57
CA PRO A 61 -13.56 -10.11 -12.15
C PRO A 61 -12.92 -8.71 -12.30
N MET A 62 -11.59 -8.65 -12.36
CA MET A 62 -10.77 -7.49 -12.64
C MET A 62 -9.73 -7.89 -13.68
N ALA A 63 -9.42 -6.98 -14.61
CA ALA A 63 -8.43 -7.25 -15.65
C ALA A 63 -7.04 -7.54 -15.07
N TYR A 64 -6.26 -8.39 -15.74
CA TYR A 64 -4.84 -8.57 -15.38
C TYR A 64 -4.11 -7.22 -15.38
N GLY A 65 -3.23 -7.03 -14.39
CA GLY A 65 -2.54 -5.75 -14.15
C GLY A 65 -3.24 -4.86 -13.10
N TRP A 66 -4.51 -5.11 -12.79
CA TRP A 66 -5.28 -4.38 -11.78
C TRP A 66 -5.29 -5.08 -10.41
N GLY A 67 -4.13 -5.63 -10.01
CA GLY A 67 -3.97 -6.20 -8.66
C GLY A 67 -4.50 -7.61 -8.43
N THR A 68 -4.81 -8.38 -9.48
CA THR A 68 -5.44 -9.72 -9.36
C THR A 68 -4.66 -10.71 -8.49
N GLY A 69 -3.34 -10.58 -8.38
CA GLY A 69 -2.53 -11.40 -7.47
C GLY A 69 -2.81 -11.09 -6.00
N GLY A 70 -2.78 -9.81 -5.63
CA GLY A 70 -3.11 -9.37 -4.27
C GLY A 70 -4.54 -9.76 -3.88
N ILE A 71 -5.49 -9.60 -4.80
CA ILE A 71 -6.89 -9.99 -4.55
C ILE A 71 -7.01 -11.50 -4.25
N GLN A 72 -6.36 -12.36 -5.04
CA GLN A 72 -6.37 -13.80 -4.81
C GLN A 72 -5.72 -14.19 -3.47
N VAL A 73 -4.62 -13.53 -3.10
CA VAL A 73 -3.95 -13.74 -1.80
C VAL A 73 -4.89 -13.36 -0.67
N THR A 74 -5.45 -12.15 -0.68
CA THR A 74 -6.39 -11.67 0.34
C THR A 74 -7.61 -12.57 0.46
N THR A 75 -8.24 -12.95 -0.67
CA THR A 75 -9.34 -13.92 -0.68
C THR A 75 -8.98 -15.26 -0.03
N ALA A 76 -7.74 -15.72 -0.17
CA ALA A 76 -7.30 -16.98 0.39
C ALA A 76 -7.06 -16.92 1.90
N ILE A 77 -6.70 -15.76 2.45
CA ILE A 77 -6.38 -15.61 3.88
C ILE A 77 -7.51 -15.01 4.72
N ILE A 78 -8.41 -14.25 4.10
CA ILE A 78 -9.47 -13.52 4.80
C ILE A 78 -10.46 -14.46 5.51
N GLY A 79 -10.76 -14.13 6.75
CA GLY A 79 -11.79 -14.69 7.61
C GLY A 79 -12.97 -13.74 7.82
N ARG A 80 -13.99 -14.19 8.55
CA ARG A 80 -15.23 -13.42 8.75
C ARG A 80 -15.08 -12.25 9.72
N ASP A 81 -14.12 -12.34 10.64
CA ASP A 81 -13.90 -11.36 11.70
C ASP A 81 -12.87 -10.29 11.32
N ASP A 82 -12.21 -10.46 10.17
CA ASP A 82 -11.21 -9.55 9.65
C ASP A 82 -11.77 -8.17 9.36
N ILE A 83 -10.88 -7.18 9.46
CA ILE A 83 -11.12 -5.79 9.08
C ILE A 83 -10.15 -5.46 7.95
N VAL A 84 -10.68 -5.17 6.76
CA VAL A 84 -9.86 -4.93 5.57
C VAL A 84 -9.69 -3.44 5.30
N LYS A 85 -8.44 -2.99 5.19
CA LYS A 85 -8.07 -1.72 4.56
C LYS A 85 -7.52 -2.00 3.17
N VAL A 86 -7.93 -1.21 2.18
CA VAL A 86 -7.40 -1.27 0.81
C VAL A 86 -6.93 0.11 0.41
N ILE A 87 -5.69 0.21 -0.06
CA ILE A 87 -5.08 1.45 -0.55
C ILE A 87 -4.43 1.24 -1.92
N ASP A 88 -4.43 2.28 -2.75
CA ASP A 88 -3.67 2.36 -4.00
C ASP A 88 -3.14 3.80 -4.11
N GLN A 89 -1.84 3.95 -4.36
CA GLN A 89 -1.09 5.21 -4.21
C GLN A 89 -1.20 5.83 -2.79
N GLY A 90 -1.31 5.00 -1.76
CA GLY A 90 -1.41 5.47 -0.37
C GLY A 90 -2.82 5.91 0.07
N SER A 91 -3.74 6.10 -0.87
CA SER A 91 -5.12 6.50 -0.57
C SER A 91 -6.13 5.36 -0.73
N ASP A 92 -7.10 5.32 0.18
CA ASP A 92 -8.25 4.41 0.16
C ASP A 92 -9.42 4.91 -0.71
N GLN A 93 -9.31 6.11 -1.29
CA GLN A 93 -10.34 6.73 -2.15
C GLN A 93 -10.04 6.63 -3.64
N THR A 94 -8.89 6.08 -4.02
CA THR A 94 -8.60 5.83 -5.43
C THR A 94 -9.55 4.81 -6.04
N THR A 95 -9.84 4.96 -7.34
CA THR A 95 -10.83 4.13 -8.06
C THR A 95 -10.59 2.63 -7.88
N ASN A 96 -9.33 2.21 -7.95
CA ASN A 96 -8.95 0.80 -7.80
C ASN A 96 -9.13 0.32 -6.35
N ALA A 97 -8.71 1.11 -5.35
CA ALA A 97 -8.90 0.78 -3.94
C ALA A 97 -10.38 0.63 -3.57
N VAL A 98 -11.22 1.58 -4.01
CA VAL A 98 -12.68 1.55 -3.81
C VAL A 98 -13.29 0.29 -4.45
N ASN A 99 -12.93 -0.03 -5.69
CA ASN A 99 -13.47 -1.19 -6.39
C ASN A 99 -13.08 -2.52 -5.73
N ILE A 100 -11.83 -2.64 -5.29
CA ILE A 100 -11.34 -3.84 -4.59
C ILE A 100 -11.97 -3.96 -3.21
N ARG A 101 -12.08 -2.86 -2.45
CA ARG A 101 -12.74 -2.84 -1.14
C ARG A 101 -14.20 -3.28 -1.28
N ARG A 102 -14.94 -2.70 -2.24
CA ARG A 102 -16.32 -3.11 -2.56
C ARG A 102 -16.41 -4.56 -2.97
N PHE A 103 -15.46 -5.08 -3.75
CA PHE A 103 -15.40 -6.50 -4.09
C PHE A 103 -15.32 -7.38 -2.84
N PHE A 104 -14.45 -7.06 -1.88
CA PHE A 104 -14.38 -7.82 -0.62
C PHE A 104 -15.66 -7.67 0.19
N SER A 105 -16.16 -6.45 0.42
CA SER A 105 -17.40 -6.23 1.16
C SER A 105 -18.55 -7.04 0.56
N ARG A 106 -18.72 -7.01 -0.77
CA ARG A 106 -19.81 -7.73 -1.45
C ARG A 106 -19.65 -9.25 -1.47
N THR A 107 -18.42 -9.78 -1.44
CA THR A 107 -18.18 -11.23 -1.52
C THR A 107 -17.97 -11.90 -0.16
N THR A 108 -17.82 -11.11 0.91
CA THR A 108 -17.52 -11.62 2.25
C THR A 108 -18.41 -11.04 3.36
N GLY A 109 -18.91 -9.81 3.20
CA GLY A 109 -19.60 -9.07 4.26
C GLY A 109 -18.70 -8.58 5.38
N VAL A 110 -17.37 -8.70 5.25
CA VAL A 110 -16.40 -8.27 6.27
C VAL A 110 -16.40 -6.76 6.46
N ARG A 111 -15.97 -6.35 7.66
CA ARG A 111 -15.77 -4.94 8.00
C ARG A 111 -14.61 -4.37 7.18
N THR A 112 -14.72 -3.09 6.86
CA THR A 112 -13.65 -2.35 6.19
C THR A 112 -13.34 -1.08 6.96
N THR A 113 -12.10 -0.64 6.94
CA THR A 113 -11.66 0.59 7.62
C THR A 113 -10.76 1.42 6.70
N SER A 114 -10.74 2.73 6.93
CA SER A 114 -9.70 3.62 6.40
C SER A 114 -8.50 3.72 7.34
N LYS A 115 -8.61 3.28 8.60
CA LYS A 115 -7.54 3.40 9.59
C LYS A 115 -6.57 2.23 9.56
N THR A 116 -5.28 2.52 9.45
CA THR A 116 -4.24 1.50 9.39
C THR A 116 -4.18 0.70 10.70
N SER A 117 -4.35 1.37 11.84
CA SER A 117 -4.31 0.75 13.18
C SER A 117 -5.45 -0.23 13.48
N GLU A 118 -6.58 -0.11 12.78
CA GLU A 118 -7.77 -0.96 12.99
C GLU A 118 -7.81 -2.16 12.03
N ALA A 119 -7.03 -2.15 10.95
CA ALA A 119 -7.06 -3.20 9.94
C ALA A 119 -6.35 -4.47 10.42
N THR A 120 -6.92 -5.65 10.17
CA THR A 120 -6.21 -6.93 10.31
C THR A 120 -5.52 -7.33 9.00
N ILE A 121 -6.08 -6.91 7.86
CA ILE A 121 -5.49 -7.09 6.53
C ILE A 121 -5.43 -5.74 5.82
N VAL A 122 -4.23 -5.36 5.37
CA VAL A 122 -4.00 -4.18 4.52
C VAL A 122 -3.64 -4.66 3.12
N GLN A 123 -4.51 -4.49 2.13
CA GLN A 123 -4.14 -4.72 0.74
C GLN A 123 -3.67 -3.42 0.09
N THR A 124 -2.43 -3.40 -0.41
CA THR A 124 -1.80 -2.18 -0.92
C THR A 124 -1.33 -2.31 -2.36
N ARG A 125 -1.34 -1.18 -3.06
CA ARG A 125 -0.60 -0.95 -4.30
C ARG A 125 0.26 0.31 -4.18
N HIS A 126 1.56 0.13 -4.42
CA HIS A 126 2.59 1.17 -4.52
C HIS A 126 2.94 1.94 -3.24
N ARG A 127 2.37 1.64 -2.07
CA ARG A 127 2.75 2.30 -0.81
C ARG A 127 2.79 1.33 0.37
N VAL A 128 3.63 1.62 1.35
CA VAL A 128 3.49 1.10 2.71
C VAL A 128 2.97 2.24 3.58
N PRO A 129 1.93 2.02 4.41
CA PRO A 129 1.41 3.05 5.30
C PRO A 129 2.53 3.75 6.10
N GLU A 130 2.34 5.03 6.41
CA GLU A 130 3.26 5.75 7.30
C GLU A 130 3.11 5.25 8.74
N THR A 131 1.88 4.92 9.13
CA THR A 131 1.55 4.31 10.42
C THR A 131 2.23 2.93 10.55
N PRO A 132 3.08 2.70 11.58
CA PRO A 132 3.75 1.42 11.78
C PRO A 132 2.78 0.26 11.93
N LEU A 133 3.08 -0.86 11.27
CA LEU A 133 2.28 -2.08 11.34
C LEU A 133 2.62 -2.92 12.59
N THR A 134 1.69 -3.78 12.99
CA THR A 134 1.80 -4.62 14.19
C THR A 134 1.75 -6.12 13.87
N GLU A 135 2.09 -6.97 14.85
CA GLU A 135 2.10 -8.44 14.72
C GLU A 135 0.72 -9.04 14.37
N GLN A 136 -0.36 -8.31 14.63
CA GLN A 136 -1.73 -8.74 14.37
C GLN A 136 -2.14 -8.53 12.90
N GLN A 137 -1.27 -7.91 12.09
CA GLN A 137 -1.61 -7.47 10.75
C GLN A 137 -0.91 -8.29 9.67
N VAL A 138 -1.60 -8.42 8.55
CA VAL A 138 -1.04 -8.94 7.30
C VAL A 138 -1.14 -7.85 6.24
N ILE A 139 -0.02 -7.48 5.62
CA ILE A 139 0.00 -6.57 4.48
C ILE A 139 0.19 -7.35 3.18
N VAL A 140 -0.68 -7.10 2.20
CA VAL A 140 -0.75 -7.81 0.92
C VAL A 140 -0.44 -6.83 -0.23
N TYR A 141 0.72 -7.00 -0.86
CA TYR A 141 1.20 -6.16 -1.95
C TYR A 141 0.71 -6.66 -3.31
N GLN A 142 0.23 -5.73 -4.14
CA GLN A 142 -0.04 -5.97 -5.55
C GLN A 142 1.24 -5.84 -6.37
N VAL A 143 1.61 -6.91 -7.07
CA VAL A 143 2.88 -6.99 -7.80
C VAL A 143 2.64 -7.15 -9.30
N PRO A 144 3.04 -6.17 -10.14
CA PRO A 144 2.95 -6.30 -11.59
C PRO A 144 4.10 -7.14 -12.18
N SER A 145 5.31 -6.98 -11.64
CA SER A 145 6.52 -7.71 -12.03
C SER A 145 7.24 -8.23 -10.78
N PRO A 146 7.23 -9.57 -10.52
CA PRO A 146 7.83 -10.16 -9.33
C PRO A 146 9.33 -10.47 -9.48
N GLU A 147 9.85 -10.40 -10.71
CA GLU A 147 11.22 -10.81 -11.03
C GLU A 147 12.14 -9.59 -11.04
N PRO A 148 12.99 -9.38 -10.00
CA PRO A 148 13.85 -8.21 -9.91
C PRO A 148 14.91 -8.15 -11.01
N LEU A 149 15.24 -9.27 -11.66
CA LEU A 149 16.25 -9.32 -12.73
C LEU A 149 15.66 -9.14 -14.13
N TYR A 150 14.34 -8.98 -14.28
CA TYR A 150 13.67 -9.08 -15.58
C TYR A 150 14.19 -8.08 -16.62
N ASP A 151 14.49 -6.85 -16.21
CA ASP A 151 14.98 -5.79 -17.12
C ASP A 151 16.43 -6.04 -17.58
N LEU A 152 17.18 -6.89 -16.86
CA LEU A 152 18.55 -7.28 -17.17
C LEU A 152 18.62 -8.61 -17.91
N GLU A 153 17.74 -9.55 -17.55
CA GLU A 153 17.60 -10.85 -18.18
C GLU A 153 16.10 -11.18 -18.33
N PRO A 154 15.51 -11.02 -19.52
CA PRO A 154 14.08 -11.23 -19.71
C PRO A 154 13.68 -12.71 -19.72
N ARG A 155 14.64 -13.65 -19.84
CA ARG A 155 14.34 -15.09 -19.88
C ARG A 155 14.18 -15.61 -18.45
N LEU A 156 12.94 -15.85 -18.04
CA LEU A 156 12.61 -16.41 -16.71
C LEU A 156 13.31 -17.74 -16.38
N ILE A 157 13.72 -18.53 -17.38
CA ILE A 157 14.50 -19.75 -17.16
C ILE A 157 15.92 -19.41 -16.68
N ALA A 158 16.53 -18.35 -17.22
CA ALA A 158 17.82 -17.85 -16.79
C ALA A 158 17.73 -17.21 -15.40
N CYS A 159 16.74 -16.36 -15.13
CA CYS A 159 16.53 -15.77 -13.79
C CYS A 159 16.37 -16.85 -12.71
N ARG A 160 15.64 -17.94 -13.00
CA ARG A 160 15.53 -19.08 -12.07
C ARG A 160 16.89 -19.71 -11.73
N LYS A 161 17.82 -19.80 -12.69
CA LYS A 161 19.18 -20.29 -12.44
C LYS A 161 19.98 -19.29 -11.58
N LEU A 162 19.91 -18.01 -11.91
CA LEU A 162 20.55 -16.94 -11.11
C LEU A 162 20.03 -16.95 -9.66
N HIS A 163 18.72 -17.06 -9.46
CA HIS A 163 18.14 -17.24 -8.13
C HIS A 163 18.57 -18.55 -7.49
N ALA A 164 18.68 -19.67 -8.20
CA ALA A 164 19.11 -20.94 -7.60
C ALA A 164 20.57 -20.88 -7.10
N LEU A 165 21.45 -20.22 -7.86
CA LEU A 165 22.88 -20.10 -7.58
C LEU A 165 23.26 -18.86 -6.74
N ALA A 166 22.29 -17.99 -6.43
CA ALA A 166 22.50 -16.70 -5.79
C ALA A 166 23.47 -15.77 -6.56
N GLU A 167 23.42 -15.83 -7.90
CA GLU A 167 24.25 -15.02 -8.80
C GLU A 167 23.59 -13.65 -9.08
N TYR A 168 23.70 -12.73 -8.13
CA TYR A 168 23.07 -11.38 -8.22
C TYR A 168 23.99 -10.26 -8.69
N GLY A 169 25.21 -10.60 -9.15
CA GLY A 169 26.19 -9.62 -9.60
C GLY A 169 25.69 -8.69 -10.72
N LEU A 170 24.80 -9.19 -11.59
CA LEU A 170 24.15 -8.37 -12.63
C LEU A 170 23.44 -7.13 -12.06
N MET A 171 22.77 -7.27 -10.91
CA MET A 171 22.07 -6.16 -10.29
C MET A 171 23.06 -5.12 -9.75
N ASN A 172 24.18 -5.56 -9.16
CA ASN A 172 25.22 -4.64 -8.71
C ASN A 172 25.82 -3.87 -9.89
N VAL A 173 26.08 -4.53 -11.03
CA VAL A 173 26.57 -3.86 -12.24
C VAL A 173 25.59 -2.78 -12.69
N LYS A 174 24.29 -3.09 -12.77
CA LYS A 174 23.24 -2.13 -13.13
C LYS A 174 23.24 -0.90 -12.21
N LEU A 175 23.26 -1.10 -10.89
CA LEU A 175 23.22 0.02 -9.94
C LEU A 175 24.49 0.89 -10.05
N TYR A 176 25.65 0.27 -10.31
CA TYR A 176 26.89 1.01 -10.51
C TYR A 176 26.91 1.78 -11.85
N GLU A 177 26.31 1.23 -12.91
CA GLU A 177 26.12 1.95 -14.18
C GLU A 177 25.27 3.21 -14.01
N ASP A 178 24.21 3.15 -13.19
CA ASP A 178 23.40 4.33 -12.86
C ASP A 178 24.27 5.41 -12.17
N ILE A 179 25.08 5.01 -11.18
CA ILE A 179 25.98 5.92 -10.46
C ILE A 179 26.98 6.58 -11.43
N VAL A 180 27.61 5.81 -12.32
CA VAL A 180 28.58 6.36 -13.28
C VAL A 180 27.92 7.32 -14.27
N ARG A 181 26.69 7.05 -14.70
CA ARG A 181 25.99 7.89 -15.70
C ARG A 181 25.32 9.11 -15.12
N TYR A 182 24.76 9.01 -13.91
CA TYR A 182 23.87 10.02 -13.34
C TYR A 182 24.36 10.58 -12.01
N GLY A 183 25.46 10.06 -11.45
CA GLY A 183 25.97 10.42 -10.12
C GLY A 183 25.13 9.87 -8.96
N THR A 184 24.04 9.16 -9.26
CA THR A 184 23.11 8.59 -8.30
C THR A 184 22.42 7.37 -8.90
N ILE A 185 21.82 6.54 -8.06
CA ILE A 185 21.03 5.39 -8.51
C ILE A 185 19.67 5.91 -9.02
N ALA A 186 19.37 5.66 -10.29
CA ALA A 186 18.19 6.20 -10.97
C ALA A 186 16.87 5.48 -10.61
N THR A 187 16.94 4.40 -9.83
CA THR A 187 15.78 3.56 -9.50
C THR A 187 14.96 4.20 -8.37
N GLY A 188 13.82 4.82 -8.69
CA GLY A 188 12.94 5.48 -7.71
C GLY A 188 11.87 4.59 -7.07
N ALA A 189 11.46 3.50 -7.74
CA ALA A 189 10.45 2.57 -7.24
C ALA A 189 10.83 1.12 -7.57
N ASN A 190 10.23 0.16 -6.86
CA ASN A 190 10.58 -1.27 -6.97
C ASN A 190 12.08 -1.53 -6.76
N TYR A 191 12.69 -0.78 -5.84
CA TYR A 191 14.12 -0.82 -5.60
C TYR A 191 14.53 -2.19 -5.01
N PRO A 192 15.49 -2.91 -5.60
CA PRO A 192 15.80 -4.29 -5.22
C PRO A 192 16.30 -4.41 -3.77
N VAL A 193 15.79 -5.43 -3.07
CA VAL A 193 16.19 -5.76 -1.69
C VAL A 193 16.75 -7.19 -1.60
N ILE A 194 17.66 -7.42 -0.68
CA ILE A 194 18.06 -8.75 -0.21
C ILE A 194 17.20 -9.08 1.02
N VAL A 195 16.44 -10.17 0.92
CA VAL A 195 15.60 -10.69 2.01
C VAL A 195 16.31 -11.85 2.68
N ASN A 196 16.35 -11.81 4.01
CA ASN A 196 16.93 -12.84 4.86
C ASN A 196 18.34 -13.26 4.42
N ASN A 197 19.17 -12.27 4.08
CA ASN A 197 20.56 -12.46 3.62
C ASN A 197 20.73 -13.40 2.42
N ARG A 198 19.66 -13.63 1.66
CA ARG A 198 19.66 -14.63 0.60
C ARG A 198 19.01 -14.12 -0.67
N TYR A 199 17.68 -13.99 -0.71
CA TYR A 199 17.00 -13.80 -1.98
C TYR A 199 17.00 -12.33 -2.38
N LEU A 200 17.47 -12.04 -3.59
CA LEU A 200 17.14 -10.79 -4.27
C LEU A 200 15.63 -10.79 -4.55
N THR A 201 14.95 -9.73 -4.15
CA THR A 201 13.49 -9.64 -4.21
C THR A 201 13.06 -8.27 -4.69
N ALA A 202 12.03 -8.25 -5.55
CA ALA A 202 11.33 -7.04 -5.93
C ALA A 202 10.30 -6.70 -4.84
N PRO A 203 10.39 -5.56 -4.13
CA PRO A 203 9.47 -5.21 -3.04
C PRO A 203 8.10 -4.70 -3.51
N SER A 204 7.70 -5.03 -4.75
CA SER A 204 6.62 -4.38 -5.50
C SER A 204 6.95 -2.91 -5.85
N PRO A 205 6.14 -2.22 -6.68
CA PRO A 205 6.39 -0.83 -7.07
C PRO A 205 6.12 0.20 -5.97
N ILE A 206 6.52 -0.10 -4.73
CA ILE A 206 6.66 0.91 -3.68
C ILE A 206 7.83 1.84 -4.02
N PRO A 207 7.77 3.13 -3.63
CA PRO A 207 8.92 4.01 -3.72
C PRO A 207 10.06 3.47 -2.85
N LYS A 208 11.32 3.77 -3.21
CA LYS A 208 12.46 3.38 -2.36
C LYS A 208 12.34 3.97 -0.95
N PHE A 209 11.66 5.11 -0.78
CA PHE A 209 11.24 5.66 0.50
C PHE A 209 10.60 4.63 1.45
N ASP A 210 9.81 3.70 0.93
CA ASP A 210 9.09 2.71 1.74
C ASP A 210 9.94 1.45 2.05
N ASN A 211 11.07 1.22 1.37
CA ASN A 211 11.91 0.03 1.59
C ASN A 211 12.35 -0.16 3.06
N PRO A 212 12.78 0.89 3.80
CA PRO A 212 13.13 0.74 5.22
C PRO A 212 12.00 0.19 6.08
N LYS A 213 10.74 0.41 5.71
CA LYS A 213 9.58 -0.09 6.45
C LYS A 213 9.39 -1.61 6.32
N LEU A 214 10.05 -2.24 5.36
CA LEU A 214 10.00 -3.70 5.19
C LEU A 214 10.92 -4.43 6.19
N HIS A 215 12.00 -3.76 6.63
CA HIS A 215 13.02 -4.31 7.49
C HIS A 215 12.50 -4.52 8.91
N MET A 216 12.63 -5.75 9.44
CA MET A 216 12.19 -6.11 10.79
C MET A 216 10.72 -5.73 11.10
N ASN A 217 9.88 -5.66 10.06
CA ASN A 217 8.48 -5.31 10.21
C ASN A 217 7.74 -6.37 11.06
N PRO A 218 6.92 -5.98 12.05
CA PRO A 218 6.13 -6.92 12.86
C PRO A 218 5.04 -7.66 12.07
N ALA A 219 4.51 -7.06 11.00
CA ALA A 219 3.44 -7.64 10.21
C ALA A 219 3.95 -8.67 9.20
N LEU A 220 3.12 -9.66 8.88
CA LEU A 220 3.39 -10.58 7.78
C LEU A 220 3.19 -9.87 6.44
N GLN A 221 4.21 -9.92 5.58
CA GLN A 221 4.20 -9.27 4.28
C GLN A 221 4.04 -10.31 3.16
N LEU A 222 2.96 -10.21 2.38
CA LEU A 222 2.62 -11.14 1.31
C LEU A 222 2.56 -10.42 -0.04
N PHE A 223 3.15 -11.01 -1.07
CA PHE A 223 3.28 -10.37 -2.38
C PHE A 223 2.60 -11.23 -3.43
N GLY A 224 1.63 -10.66 -4.16
CA GLY A 224 0.83 -11.37 -5.14
C GLY A 224 0.97 -10.84 -6.56
N ALA A 225 1.60 -11.61 -7.45
CA ALA A 225 1.69 -11.34 -8.89
C ALA A 225 0.79 -12.29 -9.70
N GLY A 226 -0.45 -11.88 -9.96
CA GLY A 226 -1.46 -12.73 -10.61
C GLY A 226 -1.12 -13.07 -12.06
N ARG A 227 -0.79 -12.04 -12.86
CA ARG A 227 -0.43 -12.20 -14.29
C ARG A 227 0.80 -13.10 -14.47
N GLU A 228 1.81 -12.90 -13.62
CA GLU A 228 3.08 -13.65 -13.67
C GLU A 228 3.05 -14.97 -12.89
N ARG A 229 1.91 -15.26 -12.23
CA ARG A 229 1.67 -16.49 -11.48
C ARG A 229 2.75 -16.75 -10.43
N LYS A 230 3.08 -15.72 -9.63
CA LYS A 230 4.03 -15.79 -8.51
C LYS A 230 3.43 -15.25 -7.22
N ILE A 231 3.78 -15.88 -6.12
CA ILE A 231 3.56 -15.40 -4.75
C ILE A 231 4.88 -15.51 -4.00
N TYR A 232 5.19 -14.53 -3.18
CA TYR A 232 6.33 -14.56 -2.27
C TYR A 232 5.97 -13.84 -0.97
N ALA A 233 6.82 -13.98 0.04
CA ALA A 233 6.54 -13.42 1.36
C ALA A 233 7.83 -12.95 2.04
N ILE A 234 7.65 -12.04 2.99
CA ILE A 234 8.65 -11.66 3.99
C ILE A 234 7.97 -11.88 5.36
N PRO A 235 8.40 -12.88 6.14
CA PRO A 235 7.86 -13.10 7.48
C PRO A 235 8.10 -11.90 8.41
N PRO A 236 7.34 -11.79 9.52
CA PRO A 236 7.65 -10.85 10.59
C PRO A 236 9.11 -10.91 11.02
N TYR A 237 9.68 -9.77 11.41
CA TYR A 237 11.02 -9.67 11.97
C TYR A 237 12.11 -10.29 11.10
N THR A 238 11.95 -10.20 9.77
CA THR A 238 12.95 -10.64 8.80
C THR A 238 13.83 -9.47 8.37
N GLU A 239 15.13 -9.73 8.26
CA GLU A 239 16.08 -8.76 7.72
C GLU A 239 15.77 -8.50 6.24
N VAL A 240 15.55 -7.23 5.90
CA VAL A 240 15.42 -6.75 4.53
C VAL A 240 16.42 -5.62 4.34
N ARG A 241 17.30 -5.74 3.35
CA ARG A 241 18.34 -4.74 3.05
C ARG A 241 18.22 -4.28 1.61
N SER A 242 18.03 -2.98 1.37
CA SER A 242 18.17 -2.42 0.02
C SER A 242 19.60 -2.63 -0.47
N LEU A 243 19.76 -2.97 -1.74
CA LEU A 243 21.11 -3.00 -2.32
C LEU A 243 21.72 -1.60 -2.30
N ASP A 244 23.02 -1.54 -2.04
CA ASP A 244 23.82 -0.32 -2.00
C ASP A 244 25.31 -0.68 -2.07
N PHE A 245 26.16 0.35 -2.03
CA PHE A 245 27.62 0.20 -1.97
C PHE A 245 28.15 0.95 -0.76
N GLU A 246 29.33 0.58 -0.26
CA GLU A 246 29.97 1.28 0.86
C GLU A 246 30.18 2.78 0.55
N ASP A 247 30.60 3.09 -0.67
CA ASP A 247 30.82 4.47 -1.13
C ASP A 247 29.53 5.18 -1.59
N PHE A 248 28.44 4.43 -1.79
CA PHE A 248 27.13 4.94 -2.22
C PHE A 248 26.00 4.27 -1.42
N PRO A 249 25.81 4.69 -0.15
CA PRO A 249 24.83 4.08 0.73
C PRO A 249 23.40 4.34 0.27
N PHE A 250 22.48 3.45 0.64
CA PHE A 250 21.07 3.62 0.33
C PHE A 250 20.50 4.92 0.90
N ALA A 251 19.81 5.69 0.06
CA ALA A 251 19.16 6.94 0.46
C ALA A 251 17.73 7.02 -0.09
N VAL A 252 16.81 7.41 0.78
CA VAL A 252 15.39 7.66 0.45
C VAL A 252 15.19 9.07 -0.12
N GLU A 253 14.07 9.28 -0.80
CA GLU A 253 13.63 10.60 -1.24
C GLU A 253 13.49 11.57 -0.06
N ARG A 254 13.79 12.85 -0.33
CA ARG A 254 13.56 13.96 0.57
C ARG A 254 12.95 15.10 -0.23
N TRP A 255 12.06 15.85 0.40
CA TRP A 255 11.45 17.05 -0.15
C TRP A 255 11.87 18.25 0.68
N ASP A 256 12.05 19.40 0.03
CA ASP A 256 12.21 20.69 0.72
C ASP A 256 10.87 21.23 1.26
N HIS A 257 9.77 20.57 0.91
CA HIS A 257 8.41 20.93 1.24
C HIS A 257 7.87 20.04 2.37
N ALA A 258 7.10 20.62 3.28
CA ALA A 258 6.19 19.88 4.14
C ALA A 258 4.87 19.63 3.39
N CYS A 259 4.10 18.64 3.85
CA CYS A 259 2.71 18.49 3.39
C CYS A 259 1.91 19.78 3.66
N GLU A 260 1.32 20.37 2.63
CA GLU A 260 0.57 21.62 2.75
C GLU A 260 -0.76 21.48 3.50
N LEU A 261 -1.25 20.25 3.72
CA LEU A 261 -2.48 19.99 4.46
C LEU A 261 -2.24 19.77 5.96
N CYS A 262 -1.20 19.00 6.32
CA CYS A 262 -0.96 18.57 7.70
C CYS A 262 0.38 19.03 8.28
N GLY A 263 1.27 19.59 7.47
CA GLY A 263 2.59 20.06 7.90
C GLY A 263 3.65 18.97 8.10
N SER A 264 3.37 17.71 7.76
CA SER A 264 4.32 16.59 7.91
C SER A 264 5.54 16.74 6.99
N ASN A 265 6.74 16.52 7.56
CA ASN A 265 8.01 16.39 6.83
C ASN A 265 8.50 14.94 6.72
N ASP A 266 7.80 14.01 7.36
CA ASP A 266 8.25 12.61 7.53
C ASP A 266 7.51 11.62 6.62
N SER A 267 6.62 12.12 5.77
CA SER A 267 5.77 11.31 4.89
C SER A 267 6.20 11.40 3.43
N TYR A 268 5.90 10.36 2.64
CA TYR A 268 6.01 10.45 1.18
C TYR A 268 5.01 11.47 0.63
N LEU A 269 5.48 12.39 -0.23
CA LEU A 269 4.65 13.46 -0.78
C LEU A 269 4.30 13.22 -2.26
N ASP A 270 3.02 13.41 -2.58
CA ASP A 270 2.52 13.53 -3.93
C ASP A 270 2.60 15.00 -4.38
N GLU A 271 3.06 15.21 -5.61
CA GLU A 271 3.07 16.51 -6.28
C GLU A 271 1.77 16.69 -7.08
N MET A 272 0.95 17.67 -6.69
CA MET A 272 -0.28 18.04 -7.38
C MET A 272 -0.07 19.33 -8.18
N ILE A 273 -0.38 19.30 -9.47
CA ILE A 273 -0.39 20.49 -10.33
C ILE A 273 -1.73 21.20 -10.15
N LEU A 274 -1.70 22.44 -9.67
CA LEU A 274 -2.92 23.21 -9.33
C LEU A 274 -3.45 24.04 -10.50
N ASP A 275 -2.57 24.46 -11.41
CA ASP A 275 -2.93 25.28 -12.56
C ASP A 275 -2.03 25.05 -13.78
N ASP A 276 -2.46 25.57 -14.94
CA ASP A 276 -1.70 25.53 -16.19
C ASP A 276 -0.47 26.46 -16.19
N LYS A 277 -0.27 27.23 -15.11
CA LYS A 277 0.87 28.15 -14.95
C LYS A 277 2.02 27.53 -14.19
N GLY A 278 1.87 26.27 -13.74
CA GLY A 278 2.91 25.49 -13.07
C GLY A 278 2.92 25.62 -11.55
N THR A 279 1.85 26.15 -10.94
CA THR A 279 1.69 26.11 -9.47
C THR A 279 1.54 24.67 -9.01
N ARG A 280 2.30 24.31 -7.98
CA ARG A 280 2.39 22.94 -7.44
C ARG A 280 2.02 22.95 -5.97
N MET A 281 1.45 21.84 -5.52
CA MET A 281 1.16 21.56 -4.12
C MET A 281 1.76 20.21 -3.73
N PHE A 282 2.39 20.14 -2.57
CA PHE A 282 2.92 18.87 -2.04
C PHE A 282 2.07 18.38 -0.87
N VAL A 283 1.55 17.17 -0.97
CA VAL A 283 0.66 16.59 0.06
C VAL A 283 1.04 15.16 0.39
N CYS A 284 0.75 14.71 1.61
CA CYS A 284 0.95 13.31 1.99
C CYS A 284 0.23 12.38 1.01
N SER A 285 0.95 11.39 0.50
CA SER A 285 0.38 10.31 -0.32
C SER A 285 -0.46 9.34 0.53
N ASP A 286 -0.08 9.12 1.79
CA ASP A 286 -0.93 8.39 2.75
C ASP A 286 -2.01 9.33 3.29
N SER A 287 -3.24 9.20 2.77
CA SER A 287 -4.35 10.09 3.11
C SER A 287 -4.83 9.92 4.54
N GLU A 288 -4.80 8.70 5.08
CA GLU A 288 -5.21 8.46 6.48
C GLU A 288 -4.21 9.08 7.44
N TYR A 289 -2.91 8.86 7.21
CA TYR A 289 -1.87 9.52 8.01
C TYR A 289 -2.03 11.05 7.98
N CYS A 290 -2.31 11.61 6.80
CA CYS A 290 -2.53 13.05 6.64
C CYS A 290 -3.70 13.57 7.50
N GLU A 291 -4.84 12.88 7.46
CA GLU A 291 -6.02 13.21 8.27
C GLU A 291 -5.70 13.14 9.77
N GLU A 292 -5.04 12.06 10.23
CA GLU A 292 -4.65 11.94 11.64
C GLU A 292 -3.71 13.05 12.09
N GLN A 293 -2.75 13.47 11.25
CA GLN A 293 -1.84 14.57 11.57
C GLN A 293 -2.58 15.91 11.67
N ARG A 294 -3.58 16.14 10.82
CA ARG A 294 -4.43 17.34 10.91
C ARG A 294 -5.22 17.38 12.20
N ASP A 295 -5.75 16.24 12.65
CA ASP A 295 -6.50 16.14 13.90
C ASP A 295 -5.62 16.35 15.14
N LYS A 296 -4.32 16.05 15.03
CA LYS A 296 -3.31 16.25 16.09
C LYS A 296 -2.75 17.69 16.11
N ALA A 297 -2.79 18.41 15.00
CA ALA A 297 -2.30 19.78 14.92
C ALA A 297 -3.10 20.71 15.86
N PRO A 298 -2.45 21.51 16.73
CA PRO A 298 -3.15 22.41 17.67
C PRO A 298 -3.94 23.58 17.03
N GLY A 299 -4.08 23.61 15.71
CA GLY A 299 -4.38 24.83 14.93
C GLY A 299 -5.84 25.21 14.72
N ASP A 300 -6.81 24.32 14.95
CA ASP A 300 -8.21 24.62 14.63
C ASP A 300 -9.21 24.42 15.78
N LYS A 301 -8.89 23.64 16.81
CA LYS A 301 -9.83 23.49 17.95
C LYS A 301 -9.95 24.77 18.77
N ALA A 302 -8.85 25.46 19.05
CA ALA A 302 -8.89 26.73 19.77
C ALA A 302 -9.56 27.85 18.94
N THR A 303 -9.37 27.87 17.63
CA THR A 303 -9.96 28.87 16.72
C THR A 303 -11.45 28.62 16.52
N GLN A 304 -11.87 27.35 16.37
CA GLN A 304 -13.28 26.96 16.26
C GLN A 304 -14.01 27.10 17.60
N GLU A 305 -13.37 26.79 18.73
CA GLU A 305 -13.96 27.03 20.06
C GLU A 305 -14.05 28.52 20.38
N ALA A 306 -13.06 29.33 19.99
CA ALA A 306 -13.12 30.79 20.13
C ALA A 306 -14.18 31.43 19.22
N GLN A 307 -14.33 30.96 17.98
CA GLN A 307 -15.38 31.42 17.06
C GLN A 307 -16.78 30.96 17.52
N ALA A 308 -16.91 29.75 18.05
CA ALA A 308 -18.16 29.25 18.64
C ALA A 308 -18.53 29.98 19.94
N ALA A 309 -17.54 30.35 20.76
CA ALA A 309 -17.75 31.15 21.97
C ALA A 309 -18.20 32.58 21.63
N ALA A 310 -17.53 33.24 20.68
CA ALA A 310 -17.90 34.58 20.23
C ALA A 310 -19.31 34.63 19.60
N SER A 311 -19.70 33.55 18.90
CA SER A 311 -21.04 33.40 18.32
C SER A 311 -22.14 33.19 19.37
N ARG A 312 -21.80 32.62 20.53
CA ARG A 312 -22.74 32.42 21.66
C ARG A 312 -22.93 33.70 22.47
N GLU A 313 -21.86 34.48 22.67
CA GLU A 313 -21.95 35.79 23.33
C GLU A 313 -22.74 36.81 22.50
N ALA A 314 -22.57 36.81 21.16
CA ALA A 314 -23.33 37.68 20.27
C ALA A 314 -24.84 37.35 20.21
N LYS A 315 -25.22 36.09 20.43
CA LYS A 315 -26.64 35.67 20.51
C LYS A 315 -27.29 36.03 21.84
N ASN A 316 -26.57 35.93 22.95
CA ASN A 316 -27.11 36.31 24.27
C ASN A 316 -27.22 37.83 24.47
N ALA A 317 -26.49 38.63 23.69
CA ALA A 317 -26.58 40.10 23.73
C ALA A 317 -27.77 40.67 22.92
N GLY A 318 -28.43 39.85 22.08
CA GLY A 318 -29.53 40.29 21.22
C GLY A 318 -30.95 40.08 21.78
N ASP A 319 -31.10 39.42 22.93
CA ASP A 319 -32.40 39.11 23.56
C ASP A 319 -32.81 40.12 24.67
N HIS A 320 -32.12 41.26 24.74
CA HIS A 320 -32.45 42.38 25.64
C HIS A 320 -32.59 43.70 24.86
N GLU A 321 -33.54 43.75 23.93
CA GLU A 321 -34.21 44.99 23.49
C GLU A 321 -35.71 44.75 23.29
#